data_AF-A0A6B1E1P1-F1
#
_entry.id   AF-A0A6B1E1P1-F1
#
_cell.length_a   1.000
_cell.length_b   1.000
_cell.length_c   1.000
_cell.angle_alpha   90.00
_cell.angle_beta   90.00
_cell.angle_gamma   90.00
#
_symmetry.space_group_name_H-M   'P 1'
#
loop_
_entity.id
_entity.type
_entity.pdbx_description
1 polymer ?
#
loop_
_entity_poly.entity_id
_entity_poly.type
_entity_poly.pdbx_seq_one_letter_code
_entity_poly.pdbx_strand_id
1 'polypeptide(L)'
;MRMRGETFPPMLWGDRGGRPFSQLTWSYLQRVQLFWDTLPWHPFSIVSRLAMFTALQEFDFQLLDDSDFKEDSVREAIIHPILRELGYSEGGLNRIVRSRSLRHPFIKIGSTERPVTIIPDYLLLAANKPAWVLDAKAPRQPVSSGGHVEQAYSYATHPEIRSRYFALCNGREFALFERESEGMALYFQVSEIERHWDALYALLSPQNFKPGAAHSPSINLPPRLIQINSMPM
;
A
#
# COMPACT_ATOMS: atom_id res chain seq x y z
N MET A 1 19.25 -12.57 55.79
CA MET A 1 18.15 -12.89 56.72
C MET A 1 16.84 -12.59 56.00
N ARG A 2 15.98 -13.61 55.85
CA ARG A 2 14.69 -13.63 55.13
C ARG A 2 13.77 -12.45 55.47
N MET A 3 12.96 -12.00 54.50
CA MET A 3 11.48 -11.95 54.52
C MET A 3 10.98 -11.92 53.06
N ARG A 4 10.27 -12.97 52.59
CA ARG A 4 8.80 -13.13 52.47
C ARG A 4 8.19 -12.00 51.61
N GLY A 5 7.59 -12.20 50.43
CA GLY A 5 6.87 -13.36 49.89
C GLY A 5 5.37 -13.05 49.92
N GLU A 6 4.87 -12.21 49.00
CA GLU A 6 3.46 -11.88 48.88
C GLU A 6 2.84 -12.63 47.69
N THR A 7 1.87 -13.48 48.01
CA THR A 7 1.04 -14.25 47.09
C THR A 7 -0.30 -13.54 46.91
N PHE A 8 -0.68 -13.23 45.67
CA PHE A 8 -2.04 -12.80 45.32
C PHE A 8 -2.98 -14.02 45.24
N PRO A 9 -4.21 -13.96 45.76
CA PRO A 9 -5.17 -15.07 45.67
C PRO A 9 -5.85 -15.08 44.29
N PRO A 10 -6.16 -16.27 43.73
CA PRO A 10 -6.96 -16.36 42.50
C PRO A 10 -8.44 -16.11 42.80
N MET A 11 -9.02 -15.16 42.07
CA MET A 11 -10.45 -14.85 42.13
C MET A 11 -11.23 -15.91 41.33
N LEU A 12 -12.00 -16.74 42.05
CA LEU A 12 -12.98 -17.66 41.49
C LEU A 12 -14.23 -16.86 41.11
N TRP A 13 -14.54 -16.78 39.81
CA TRP A 13 -15.90 -16.50 39.34
C TRP A 13 -16.39 -17.66 38.49
N GLY A 14 -17.26 -18.46 39.10
CA GLY A 14 -18.12 -19.41 38.42
C GLY A 14 -19.34 -18.69 37.83
N ASP A 15 -19.43 -18.79 36.51
CA ASP A 15 -20.60 -19.18 35.71
C ASP A 15 -22.01 -18.69 36.09
N ARG A 16 -22.59 -17.88 35.19
CA ARG A 16 -24.00 -17.99 34.81
C ARG A 16 -24.13 -17.96 33.29
N GLY A 17 -24.04 -19.13 32.68
CA GLY A 17 -24.80 -19.48 31.48
C GLY A 17 -24.08 -19.30 30.15
N GLY A 18 -23.09 -20.13 29.86
CA GLY A 18 -22.56 -20.31 28.51
C GLY A 18 -21.82 -21.64 28.40
N ARG A 19 -22.22 -22.52 27.47
CA ARG A 19 -21.67 -23.88 27.32
C ARG A 19 -20.13 -23.83 27.22
N PRO A 20 -19.38 -24.72 27.90
CA PRO A 20 -17.93 -24.72 27.80
C PRO A 20 -17.47 -25.17 26.41
N PHE A 21 -16.60 -24.38 25.78
CA PHE A 21 -15.87 -24.77 24.58
C PHE A 21 -15.07 -26.07 24.88
N SER A 22 -15.38 -27.15 24.17
CA SER A 22 -14.80 -28.47 24.43
C SER A 22 -13.27 -28.49 24.25
N GLN A 23 -12.55 -29.27 25.05
CA GLN A 23 -11.07 -29.39 24.96
C GLN A 23 -10.56 -29.81 23.57
N LEU A 24 -11.41 -30.44 22.75
CA LEU A 24 -11.10 -30.81 21.36
C LEU A 24 -10.85 -29.58 20.47
N THR A 25 -11.54 -28.46 20.68
CA THR A 25 -11.36 -27.24 19.88
C THR A 25 -10.06 -26.51 20.23
N TRP A 26 -9.63 -26.57 21.49
CA TRP A 26 -8.34 -26.02 21.91
C TRP A 26 -7.17 -26.81 21.35
N SER A 27 -7.28 -28.14 21.33
CA SER A 27 -6.25 -29.01 20.75
C SER A 27 -6.11 -28.82 19.24
N TYR A 28 -7.20 -28.52 18.54
CA TYR A 28 -7.17 -28.21 17.10
C TYR A 28 -6.49 -26.88 16.84
N LEU A 29 -6.85 -25.82 17.57
CA LEU A 29 -6.24 -24.49 17.42
C LEU A 29 -4.75 -24.49 17.81
N GLN A 30 -4.37 -25.20 18.86
CA GLN A 30 -2.95 -25.34 19.26
C GLN A 30 -2.14 -26.15 18.25
N ARG A 31 -2.73 -27.19 17.63
CA ARG A 31 -2.06 -27.97 16.58
C ARG A 31 -1.94 -27.20 15.27
N VAL A 32 -2.92 -26.37 14.95
CA VAL A 32 -2.85 -25.44 13.81
C VAL A 32 -1.73 -24.42 14.06
N GLN A 33 -1.64 -23.83 15.25
CA GLN A 33 -0.56 -22.89 15.60
C GLN A 33 0.84 -23.53 15.50
N LEU A 34 1.04 -24.70 16.12
CA LEU A 34 2.32 -25.44 16.08
C LEU A 34 2.71 -25.93 14.67
N PHE A 35 1.73 -26.22 13.82
CA PHE A 35 1.96 -26.57 12.42
C PHE A 35 2.41 -25.36 11.59
N TRP A 36 1.92 -24.15 11.90
CA TRP A 36 2.37 -22.92 11.25
C TRP A 36 3.78 -22.50 11.67
N ASP A 37 4.17 -22.77 12.92
CA ASP A 37 5.47 -22.39 13.47
C ASP A 37 6.64 -23.28 13.00
N THR A 38 6.36 -24.38 12.28
CA THR A 38 7.37 -25.39 11.88
C THR A 38 7.67 -25.45 10.37
N LEU A 39 7.04 -24.61 9.55
CA LEU A 39 7.30 -24.57 8.12
C LEU A 39 8.41 -23.55 7.77
N PRO A 40 9.50 -23.97 7.10
CA PRO A 40 10.46 -23.03 6.55
C PRO A 40 9.81 -22.37 5.32
N TRP A 41 9.67 -21.04 5.36
CA TRP A 41 9.11 -20.14 4.33
C TRP A 41 7.57 -20.03 4.31
N HIS A 42 7.04 -18.85 4.70
CA HIS A 42 5.62 -18.53 4.62
C HIS A 42 5.22 -17.98 3.23
N PRO A 43 4.21 -18.54 2.55
CA PRO A 43 3.36 -17.75 1.66
C PRO A 43 2.49 -16.84 2.54
N PHE A 44 2.33 -15.57 2.13
CA PHE A 44 1.39 -14.63 2.75
C PHE A 44 0.04 -15.33 3.02
N SER A 45 -0.29 -15.49 4.30
CA SER A 45 -1.45 -16.28 4.70
C SER A 45 -2.76 -15.59 4.28
N ILE A 46 -3.74 -16.38 3.84
CA ILE A 46 -5.11 -15.97 3.49
C ILE A 46 -5.75 -15.01 4.52
N VAL A 47 -5.30 -15.07 5.78
CA VAL A 47 -5.74 -14.22 6.90
C VAL A 47 -5.41 -12.73 6.68
N SER A 48 -4.26 -12.39 6.11
CA SER A 48 -3.89 -10.99 5.83
C SER A 48 -4.77 -10.39 4.75
N ARG A 49 -4.98 -11.14 3.65
CA ARG A 49 -5.91 -10.78 2.58
C ARG A 49 -7.29 -10.51 3.15
N LEU A 50 -7.80 -11.42 3.99
CA LEU A 50 -9.12 -11.25 4.61
C LEU A 50 -9.21 -9.94 5.42
N ALA A 51 -8.20 -9.57 6.20
CA ALA A 51 -8.22 -8.39 7.05
C ALA A 51 -8.19 -7.05 6.28
N MET A 52 -7.42 -6.94 5.19
CA MET A 52 -7.47 -5.75 4.31
C MET A 52 -8.80 -5.67 3.57
N PHE A 53 -9.29 -6.81 3.07
CA PHE A 53 -10.60 -6.90 2.47
C PHE A 53 -11.68 -6.42 3.44
N THR A 54 -11.62 -6.82 4.70
CA THR A 54 -12.51 -6.31 5.75
C THR A 54 -12.34 -4.80 5.95
N ALA A 55 -11.11 -4.29 6.11
CA ALA A 55 -10.89 -2.87 6.42
C ALA A 55 -11.36 -1.90 5.32
N LEU A 56 -11.15 -2.23 4.04
CA LEU A 56 -11.62 -1.39 2.92
C LEU A 56 -13.07 -1.69 2.52
N GLN A 57 -13.59 -2.91 2.72
CA GLN A 57 -15.02 -3.17 2.51
C GLN A 57 -15.89 -2.50 3.58
N GLU A 58 -15.39 -2.38 4.81
CA GLU A 58 -16.09 -1.68 5.90
C GLU A 58 -15.87 -0.16 5.88
N PHE A 59 -14.98 0.35 5.03
CA PHE A 59 -14.75 1.78 4.91
C PHE A 59 -15.99 2.46 4.31
N ASP A 60 -16.54 3.43 5.05
CA ASP A 60 -17.64 4.25 4.55
C ASP A 60 -17.11 5.32 3.58
N PHE A 61 -17.24 5.06 2.28
CA PHE A 61 -16.84 5.98 1.22
C PHE A 61 -17.59 7.31 1.23
N GLN A 62 -18.71 7.44 1.96
CA GLN A 62 -19.38 8.73 2.15
C GLN A 62 -18.53 9.72 2.96
N LEU A 63 -17.59 9.23 3.76
CA LEU A 63 -16.63 10.09 4.48
C LEU A 63 -15.79 10.94 3.53
N LEU A 64 -15.60 10.51 2.28
CA LEU A 64 -14.86 11.26 1.26
C LEU A 64 -15.59 12.53 0.79
N ASP A 65 -16.87 12.70 1.14
CA ASP A 65 -17.64 13.90 0.86
C ASP A 65 -17.51 14.96 1.96
N ASP A 66 -17.06 14.57 3.15
CA ASP A 66 -16.78 15.46 4.28
C ASP A 66 -15.61 16.41 3.95
N SER A 67 -15.79 17.70 4.21
CA SER A 67 -14.75 18.71 4.00
C SER A 67 -13.54 18.56 4.93
N ASP A 68 -13.71 17.89 6.06
CA ASP A 68 -12.62 17.61 7.00
C ASP A 68 -11.83 16.35 6.65
N PHE A 69 -12.34 15.50 5.75
CA PHE A 69 -11.61 14.36 5.23
C PHE A 69 -10.59 14.82 4.16
N LYS A 70 -9.36 15.07 4.61
CA LYS A 70 -8.29 15.65 3.79
C LYS A 70 -7.24 14.61 3.41
N GLU A 71 -6.17 15.05 2.75
CA GLU A 71 -5.08 14.22 2.25
C GLU A 71 -4.45 13.33 3.34
N ASP A 72 -4.32 13.85 4.57
CA ASP A 72 -3.86 13.07 5.72
C ASP A 72 -4.78 11.91 6.10
N SER A 73 -6.09 12.12 5.98
CA SER A 73 -7.11 11.09 6.19
C SER A 73 -7.04 10.01 5.09
N VAL A 74 -6.84 10.41 3.83
CA VAL A 74 -6.61 9.48 2.71
C VAL A 74 -5.36 8.63 2.95
N ARG A 75 -4.28 9.25 3.43
CA ARG A 75 -3.01 8.59 3.75
C ARG A 75 -3.18 7.46 4.76
N GLU A 76 -3.84 7.72 5.89
CA GLU A 76 -3.95 6.74 6.96
C GLU A 76 -5.10 5.75 6.77
N ALA A 77 -6.29 6.22 6.36
CA ALA A 77 -7.48 5.37 6.32
C ALA A 77 -7.53 4.47 5.08
N ILE A 78 -6.86 4.84 3.98
CA ILE A 78 -6.99 4.16 2.69
C ILE A 78 -5.64 3.68 2.19
N ILE A 79 -4.69 4.59 1.96
CA ILE A 79 -3.41 4.23 1.33
C ILE A 79 -2.60 3.29 2.22
N HIS A 80 -2.48 3.60 3.52
CA HIS A 80 -1.68 2.80 4.42
C HIS A 80 -2.13 1.32 4.48
N PRO A 81 -3.43 0.99 4.64
CA PRO A 81 -3.93 -0.39 4.52
C PRO A 81 -3.56 -1.08 3.21
N ILE A 82 -3.68 -0.40 2.06
CA ILE A 82 -3.30 -0.94 0.75
C ILE A 82 -1.82 -1.31 0.72
N LEU A 83 -0.94 -0.41 1.18
CA LEU A 83 0.50 -0.63 1.19
C LEU A 83 0.90 -1.80 2.11
N ARG A 84 0.23 -1.94 3.26
CA ARG A 84 0.44 -3.06 4.18
C ARG A 84 0.10 -4.39 3.52
N GLU A 85 -1.00 -4.44 2.79
CA GLU A 85 -1.45 -5.68 2.13
C GLU A 85 -0.61 -6.02 0.88
N LEU A 86 -0.06 -5.03 0.19
CA LEU A 86 0.95 -5.26 -0.85
C LEU A 86 2.24 -5.90 -0.30
N GLY A 87 2.44 -5.92 1.02
CA GLY A 87 3.59 -6.53 1.68
C GLY A 87 4.67 -5.54 2.08
N TYR A 88 4.36 -4.24 2.14
CA TYR A 88 5.24 -3.22 2.71
C TYR A 88 4.96 -2.98 4.19
N SER A 89 5.96 -2.58 4.95
CA SER A 89 5.80 -2.27 6.38
C SER A 89 6.66 -1.07 6.80
N GLU A 90 6.53 -0.58 8.03
CA GLU A 90 7.39 0.50 8.53
C GLU A 90 8.86 0.04 8.77
N GLY A 91 9.13 -1.27 8.70
CA GLY A 91 10.44 -1.85 8.97
C GLY A 91 10.85 -2.95 7.99
N GLY A 92 12.00 -3.57 8.26
CA GLY A 92 12.52 -4.68 7.44
C GLY A 92 13.00 -4.27 6.05
N LEU A 93 13.03 -5.26 5.15
CA LEU A 93 13.57 -5.11 3.79
C LEU A 93 12.58 -4.44 2.81
N ASN A 94 11.28 -4.68 3.01
CA ASN A 94 10.21 -4.12 2.19
C ASN A 94 9.51 -3.02 2.99
N ARG A 95 9.97 -1.78 2.82
CA ARG A 95 9.63 -0.70 3.74
C ARG A 95 8.88 0.45 3.09
N ILE A 96 8.02 1.06 3.88
CA ILE A 96 7.37 2.33 3.61
C ILE A 96 8.28 3.42 4.16
N VAL A 97 8.73 4.34 3.31
CA VAL A 97 9.52 5.52 3.71
C VAL A 97 8.70 6.74 3.44
N ARG A 98 8.26 7.41 4.51
CA ARG A 98 7.49 8.65 4.43
C ARG A 98 8.41 9.87 4.47
N SER A 99 7.98 10.97 3.87
CA SER A 99 8.62 12.30 4.00
C SER A 99 10.12 12.31 3.65
N ARG A 100 10.56 11.47 2.71
CA ARG A 100 11.96 11.48 2.28
C ARG A 100 12.25 12.73 1.46
N SER A 101 13.12 13.58 1.99
CA SER A 101 13.60 14.76 1.26
C SER A 101 14.51 14.34 0.10
N LEU A 102 14.14 14.73 -1.12
CA LEU A 102 14.93 14.54 -2.33
C LEU A 102 15.42 15.90 -2.80
N ARG A 103 16.73 16.09 -2.86
CA ARG A 103 17.32 17.34 -3.34
C ARG A 103 17.67 17.18 -4.81
N HIS A 104 17.01 17.94 -5.67
CA HIS A 104 17.38 17.94 -7.08
C HIS A 104 18.79 18.54 -7.19
N PRO A 105 19.76 17.80 -7.74
CA PRO A 105 21.16 18.20 -7.62
C PRO A 105 21.46 19.44 -8.47
N PHE A 106 20.69 19.72 -9.54
CA PHE A 106 20.96 20.85 -10.44
C PHE A 106 19.67 21.42 -11.02
N ILE A 107 19.21 22.58 -10.52
CA ILE A 107 18.33 23.47 -11.28
C ILE A 107 19.00 24.83 -11.31
N LYS A 108 19.65 25.13 -12.44
CA LYS A 108 20.20 26.46 -12.75
C LYS A 108 19.15 27.22 -13.54
N ILE A 109 18.69 28.35 -12.99
CA ILE A 109 17.89 29.33 -13.75
C ILE A 109 18.82 30.52 -13.99
N GLY A 110 19.39 30.60 -15.19
CA GLY A 110 20.50 31.51 -15.49
C GLY A 110 21.75 31.16 -14.69
N SER A 111 22.35 32.14 -14.02
CA SER A 111 23.57 31.96 -13.19
C SER A 111 23.27 31.54 -11.74
N THR A 112 22.00 31.43 -11.35
CA THR A 112 21.61 31.11 -9.97
C THR A 112 21.22 29.65 -9.86
N GLU A 113 21.92 28.91 -8.99
CA GLU A 113 21.48 27.60 -8.53
C GLU A 113 20.37 27.78 -7.50
N ARG A 114 19.20 27.16 -7.74
CA ARG A 114 18.13 27.08 -6.76
C ARG A 114 17.98 25.63 -6.31
N PRO A 115 18.23 25.30 -5.03
CA PRO A 115 17.98 23.97 -4.54
C PRO A 115 16.47 23.73 -4.52
N VAL A 116 15.99 22.81 -5.36
CA VAL A 116 14.61 22.36 -5.33
C VAL A 116 14.57 21.06 -4.53
N THR A 117 13.83 21.09 -3.43
CA THR A 117 13.59 19.93 -2.59
C THR A 117 12.17 19.45 -2.85
N ILE A 118 12.04 18.17 -3.18
CA ILE A 118 10.77 17.52 -3.47
C ILE A 118 10.59 16.36 -2.48
N ILE A 119 9.37 16.13 -1.99
CA ILE A 119 9.08 15.15 -0.95
C ILE A 119 7.85 14.35 -1.36
N PRO A 120 7.99 13.07 -1.76
CA PRO A 120 6.83 12.20 -1.96
C PRO A 120 6.20 11.84 -0.60
N ASP A 121 4.90 11.61 -0.59
CA ASP A 121 4.21 11.07 0.59
C ASP A 121 4.76 9.69 0.96
N TYR A 122 4.93 8.82 -0.03
CA TYR A 122 5.49 7.49 0.15
C TYR A 122 6.54 7.16 -0.89
N LEU A 123 7.72 6.75 -0.41
CA LEU A 123 8.70 5.99 -1.16
C LEU A 123 8.69 4.55 -0.65
N LEU A 124 8.40 3.61 -1.54
CA LEU A 124 8.34 2.20 -1.24
C LEU A 124 9.67 1.56 -1.62
N LEU A 125 10.29 0.85 -0.67
CA LEU A 125 11.49 0.08 -0.94
C LEU A 125 11.16 -1.41 -1.00
N ALA A 126 11.74 -2.11 -1.97
CA ALA A 126 11.76 -3.56 -2.03
C ALA A 126 13.22 -4.03 -1.89
N ALA A 127 13.48 -4.97 -0.97
CA ALA A 127 14.84 -5.38 -0.65
C ALA A 127 15.81 -4.20 -0.38
N ASN A 128 15.34 -3.19 0.35
CA ASN A 128 16.04 -1.92 0.67
C ASN A 128 16.41 -1.03 -0.52
N LYS A 129 15.87 -1.28 -1.71
CA LYS A 129 16.06 -0.44 -2.90
C LYS A 129 14.77 0.28 -3.27
N PRO A 130 14.82 1.53 -3.77
CA PRO A 130 13.65 2.22 -4.31
C PRO A 130 12.91 1.35 -5.32
N ALA A 131 11.62 1.12 -5.09
CA ALA A 131 10.77 0.31 -5.96
C ALA A 131 9.81 1.21 -6.76
N TRP A 132 8.99 1.99 -6.03
CA TRP A 132 8.02 2.92 -6.60
C TRP A 132 7.64 4.00 -5.58
N VAL A 133 6.93 5.02 -6.05
CA VAL A 133 6.50 6.17 -5.24
C VAL A 133 5.00 6.36 -5.34
N LEU A 134 4.38 6.87 -4.27
CA LEU A 134 2.96 7.21 -4.24
C LEU A 134 2.78 8.60 -3.63
N ASP A 135 1.96 9.43 -4.28
CA ASP A 135 1.54 10.74 -3.79
C ASP A 135 0.04 10.71 -3.44
N ALA A 136 -0.30 11.12 -2.23
CA ALA A 136 -1.67 11.24 -1.78
C ALA A 136 -2.24 12.58 -2.23
N LYS A 137 -3.56 12.64 -2.40
CA LYS A 137 -4.30 13.86 -2.69
C LYS A 137 -5.57 13.93 -1.87
N ALA A 138 -6.13 15.13 -1.72
CA ALA A 138 -7.44 15.27 -1.10
C ALA A 138 -8.53 14.69 -2.03
N PRO A 139 -9.67 14.20 -1.50
CA PRO A 139 -10.69 13.47 -2.29
C PRO A 139 -11.25 14.16 -3.53
N ARG A 140 -11.17 15.50 -3.59
CA ARG A 140 -11.69 16.30 -4.71
C ARG A 140 -10.62 16.67 -5.75
N GLN A 141 -9.36 16.32 -5.52
CA GLN A 141 -8.25 16.63 -6.43
C GLN A 141 -8.09 15.50 -7.46
N PRO A 142 -7.84 15.84 -8.74
CA PRO A 142 -7.66 14.84 -9.78
C PRO A 142 -6.33 14.09 -9.62
N VAL A 143 -6.35 12.79 -9.93
CA VAL A 143 -5.16 11.91 -9.87
C VAL A 143 -4.75 11.33 -11.22
N SER A 144 -5.58 11.48 -12.25
CA SER A 144 -5.37 10.89 -13.59
C SER A 144 -4.75 11.87 -14.60
N SER A 145 -4.70 13.17 -14.30
CA SER A 145 -4.14 14.19 -15.20
C SER A 145 -3.71 15.47 -14.48
N GLY A 146 -2.97 16.32 -15.17
CA GLY A 146 -2.56 17.65 -14.71
C GLY A 146 -1.29 17.66 -13.85
N GLY A 147 -1.04 18.81 -13.19
CA GLY A 147 0.22 19.08 -12.48
C GLY A 147 0.54 18.13 -11.33
N HIS A 148 -0.44 17.45 -10.74
CA HIS A 148 -0.19 16.42 -9.73
C HIS A 148 0.51 15.19 -10.32
N VAL A 149 0.15 14.79 -11.55
CA VAL A 149 0.83 13.70 -12.25
C VAL A 149 2.28 14.09 -12.55
N GLU A 150 2.51 15.31 -13.02
CA GLU A 150 3.86 15.84 -13.27
C GLU A 150 4.72 15.87 -12.00
N GLN A 151 4.10 16.24 -10.87
CA GLN A 151 4.75 16.22 -9.55
C GLN A 151 5.15 14.79 -9.17
N ALA A 152 4.23 13.83 -9.24
CA ALA A 152 4.52 12.43 -8.91
C ALA A 152 5.58 11.82 -9.85
N TYR A 153 5.52 12.15 -11.13
CA TYR A 153 6.52 11.78 -12.14
C TYR A 153 7.92 12.33 -11.81
N SER A 154 8.01 13.56 -11.29
CA SER A 154 9.28 14.16 -10.88
C SER A 154 9.97 13.39 -9.75
N TYR A 155 9.21 12.80 -8.82
CA TYR A 155 9.76 11.91 -7.79
C TYR A 155 10.32 10.63 -8.42
N ALA A 156 9.55 10.00 -9.30
CA ALA A 156 9.89 8.73 -9.93
C ALA A 156 11.17 8.83 -10.78
N THR A 157 11.36 9.96 -11.46
CA THR A 157 12.53 10.24 -12.30
C THR A 157 13.75 10.71 -11.52
N HIS A 158 13.59 11.08 -10.25
CA HIS A 158 14.69 11.59 -9.43
C HIS A 158 15.88 10.62 -9.39
N PRO A 159 17.14 11.07 -9.54
CA PRO A 159 18.31 10.18 -9.61
C PRO A 159 18.49 9.21 -8.43
N GLU A 160 18.01 9.59 -7.24
CA GLU A 160 18.03 8.73 -6.04
C GLU A 160 16.93 7.65 -6.04
N ILE A 161 15.86 7.83 -6.80
CA ILE A 161 14.70 6.91 -6.82
C ILE A 161 14.72 6.07 -8.10
N ARG A 162 14.65 6.72 -9.28
CA ARG A 162 14.62 6.06 -10.59
C ARG A 162 13.65 4.88 -10.65
N SER A 163 12.42 5.08 -10.17
CA SER A 163 11.42 4.02 -10.15
C SER A 163 10.74 3.87 -11.50
N ARG A 164 10.38 2.63 -11.84
CA ARG A 164 9.57 2.31 -13.04
C ARG A 164 8.14 2.83 -12.89
N TYR A 165 7.58 2.70 -11.70
CA TYR A 165 6.20 3.05 -11.41
C TYR A 165 6.12 4.25 -10.46
N PHE A 166 5.03 5.00 -10.61
CA PHE A 166 4.57 5.99 -9.66
C PHE A 166 3.04 6.02 -9.65
N ALA A 167 2.45 6.37 -8.50
CA ALA A 167 1.01 6.38 -8.37
C ALA A 167 0.51 7.65 -7.67
N LEU A 168 -0.76 7.93 -7.89
CA LEU A 168 -1.53 8.91 -7.15
C LEU A 168 -2.80 8.26 -6.59
N CYS A 169 -3.20 8.68 -5.40
CA CYS A 169 -4.45 8.23 -4.79
C CYS A 169 -5.11 9.38 -4.02
N ASN A 170 -6.38 9.65 -4.32
CA ASN A 170 -7.20 10.64 -3.60
C ASN A 170 -8.24 9.98 -2.67
N GLY A 171 -8.18 8.65 -2.52
CA GLY A 171 -9.16 7.88 -1.76
C GLY A 171 -10.40 7.47 -2.55
N ARG A 172 -10.73 8.18 -3.64
CA ARG A 172 -11.77 7.76 -4.60
C ARG A 172 -11.19 6.95 -5.74
N GLU A 173 -10.06 7.39 -6.25
CA GLU A 173 -9.40 6.90 -7.43
C GLU A 173 -7.96 6.52 -7.10
N PHE A 174 -7.49 5.44 -7.68
CA PHE A 174 -6.10 5.05 -7.69
C PHE A 174 -5.60 5.05 -9.13
N ALA A 175 -4.57 5.84 -9.41
CA ALA A 175 -3.97 5.97 -10.73
C ALA A 175 -2.50 5.55 -10.65
N LEU A 176 -2.14 4.48 -11.35
CA LEU A 176 -0.78 3.97 -11.49
C LEU A 176 -0.25 4.29 -12.87
N PHE A 177 0.96 4.82 -12.92
CA PHE A 177 1.64 5.19 -14.15
C PHE A 177 2.96 4.44 -14.27
N GLU A 178 3.31 4.11 -15.51
CA GLU A 178 4.63 3.61 -15.86
C GLU A 178 5.43 4.74 -16.48
N ARG A 179 6.60 5.04 -15.90
CA ARG A 179 7.44 6.19 -16.27
C ARG A 179 7.80 6.23 -17.76
N GLU A 180 7.94 5.06 -18.39
CA GLU A 180 8.39 4.92 -19.79
C GLU A 180 7.25 4.71 -20.78
N SER A 181 5.98 4.72 -20.32
CA SER A 181 4.82 4.55 -21.19
C SER A 181 3.93 5.78 -21.18
N GLU A 182 3.25 6.00 -22.30
CA GLU A 182 2.19 6.99 -22.39
C GLU A 182 0.91 6.41 -21.75
N GLY A 183 0.46 7.02 -20.65
CA GLY A 183 -0.80 6.67 -19.99
C GLY A 183 -0.65 5.90 -18.67
N MET A 184 -1.79 5.49 -18.13
CA MET A 184 -1.89 4.77 -16.86
C MET A 184 -1.70 3.26 -17.08
N ALA A 185 -0.80 2.65 -16.32
CA ALA A 185 -0.63 1.21 -16.26
C ALA A 185 -1.81 0.52 -15.57
N LEU A 186 -2.44 1.19 -14.62
CA LEU A 186 -3.65 0.74 -13.94
C LEU A 186 -4.43 1.95 -13.42
N TYR A 187 -5.76 1.93 -13.55
CA TYR A 187 -6.63 2.96 -13.00
C TYR A 187 -7.94 2.31 -12.54
N PHE A 188 -8.41 2.66 -11.35
CA PHE A 188 -9.67 2.16 -10.79
C PHE A 188 -10.23 3.08 -9.71
N GLN A 189 -11.53 2.95 -9.43
CA GLN A 189 -12.15 3.50 -8.24
C GLN A 189 -11.74 2.64 -7.04
N VAL A 190 -11.26 3.23 -5.95
CA VAL A 190 -10.78 2.52 -4.75
C VAL A 190 -11.86 1.61 -4.16
N SER A 191 -13.14 1.98 -4.27
CA SER A 191 -14.27 1.11 -3.89
C SER A 191 -14.35 -0.20 -4.70
N GLU A 192 -13.70 -0.26 -5.86
CA GLU A 192 -13.61 -1.43 -6.74
C GLU A 192 -12.26 -2.16 -6.63
N ILE A 193 -11.40 -1.79 -5.68
CA ILE A 193 -10.03 -2.33 -5.55
C ILE A 193 -9.98 -3.86 -5.53
N GLU A 194 -11.02 -4.53 -5.01
CA GLU A 194 -11.17 -5.98 -5.03
C GLU A 194 -10.96 -6.57 -6.43
N ARG A 195 -11.61 -5.98 -7.44
CA ARG A 195 -11.58 -6.45 -8.82
C ARG A 195 -10.23 -6.22 -9.49
N HIS A 196 -9.47 -5.27 -8.97
CA HIS A 196 -8.18 -4.85 -9.51
C HIS A 196 -6.99 -5.35 -8.67
N TRP A 197 -7.26 -6.03 -7.54
CA TRP A 197 -6.24 -6.39 -6.57
C TRP A 197 -5.14 -7.26 -7.18
N ASP A 198 -5.51 -8.29 -7.95
CA ASP A 198 -4.53 -9.20 -8.52
C ASP A 198 -3.60 -8.48 -9.51
N ALA A 199 -4.13 -7.51 -10.28
CA ALA A 199 -3.34 -6.67 -11.17
C ALA A 199 -2.43 -5.70 -10.40
N LEU A 200 -2.96 -5.04 -9.36
CA LEU A 200 -2.20 -4.15 -8.49
C LEU A 200 -1.05 -4.90 -7.80
N TYR A 201 -1.33 -6.08 -7.25
CA TYR A 201 -0.36 -6.93 -6.58
C TYR A 201 0.72 -7.45 -7.54
N ALA A 202 0.32 -7.86 -8.75
CA ALA A 202 1.25 -8.29 -9.80
C ALA A 202 2.17 -7.16 -10.29
N LEU A 203 1.76 -5.91 -10.17
CA LEU A 203 2.59 -4.76 -10.54
C LEU A 203 3.45 -4.26 -9.38
N LEU A 204 2.88 -4.19 -8.16
CA LEU A 204 3.43 -3.40 -7.06
C LEU A 204 3.88 -4.20 -5.84
N SER A 205 3.70 -5.52 -5.78
CA SER A 205 4.23 -6.29 -4.65
C SER A 205 5.77 -6.28 -4.65
N PRO A 206 6.45 -6.24 -3.48
CA PRO A 206 7.90 -6.11 -3.39
C PRO A 206 8.69 -7.17 -4.17
N GLN A 207 8.14 -8.38 -4.29
CA GLN A 207 8.76 -9.50 -5.00
C GLN A 207 8.95 -9.26 -6.50
N ASN A 208 8.23 -8.30 -7.08
CA ASN A 208 8.30 -7.96 -8.50
C ASN A 208 9.37 -6.92 -8.82
N PHE A 209 10.04 -6.35 -7.80
CA PHE A 209 11.11 -5.36 -7.96
C PHE A 209 12.51 -5.94 -7.74
N LYS A 210 12.70 -7.24 -7.95
CA LYS A 210 14.00 -7.89 -7.72
C LYS A 210 15.08 -7.35 -8.68
N PRO A 211 16.28 -7.01 -8.18
CA PRO A 211 17.38 -6.56 -9.01
C PRO A 211 17.83 -7.66 -9.98
N GLY A 212 17.88 -7.35 -11.28
CA GLY A 212 18.33 -8.26 -12.34
C GLY A 212 17.23 -8.82 -13.23
N ALA A 213 15.96 -8.59 -12.92
CA ALA A 213 14.87 -8.90 -13.83
C ALA A 213 14.70 -7.75 -14.85
N ALA A 214 15.37 -7.87 -16.00
CA ALA A 214 14.78 -7.30 -17.21
C ALA A 214 13.47 -8.07 -17.42
N HIS A 215 12.37 -7.54 -16.91
CA HIS A 215 11.05 -8.13 -17.04
C HIS A 215 10.11 -7.08 -17.57
N SER A 216 9.84 -7.18 -18.87
CA SER A 216 8.58 -6.77 -19.45
C SER A 216 7.54 -7.79 -18.98
N PRO A 217 6.62 -7.45 -18.06
CA PRO A 217 5.44 -8.27 -17.88
C PRO A 217 4.61 -8.09 -19.14
N SER A 218 4.58 -9.09 -20.02
CA SER A 218 3.50 -9.24 -20.99
C SER A 218 2.24 -9.59 -20.21
N ILE A 219 1.57 -8.57 -19.69
CA ILE A 219 0.22 -8.73 -19.13
C ILE A 219 -0.67 -9.07 -20.32
N ASN A 220 -1.09 -10.34 -20.43
CA ASN A 220 -2.22 -10.71 -21.26
C ASN A 220 -3.49 -10.14 -20.61
N LEU A 221 -3.73 -8.84 -20.84
CA LEU A 221 -5.02 -8.24 -20.56
C LEU A 221 -6.04 -8.88 -21.52
N PRO A 222 -7.22 -9.32 -21.04
CA PRO A 222 -8.28 -9.76 -21.92
C PRO A 222 -8.65 -8.61 -22.88
N PRO A 223 -8.82 -8.87 -24.18
CA PRO A 223 -9.17 -7.82 -25.14
C PRO A 223 -10.63 -7.39 -24.92
N ARG A 224 -10.83 -6.26 -24.22
CA ARG A 224 -12.02 -5.35 -24.17
C ARG A 224 -11.77 -4.37 -23.02
N LEU A 225 -11.58 -3.07 -23.20
CA LEU A 225 -12.46 -2.08 -23.83
C LEU A 225 -11.63 -0.96 -24.46
N ILE A 226 -11.49 -0.99 -25.78
CA ILE A 226 -11.24 0.22 -26.57
C ILE A 226 -12.59 0.55 -27.22
N GLN A 227 -13.43 1.32 -26.51
CA GLN A 227 -14.41 2.16 -27.19
C GLN A 227 -13.83 3.56 -27.22
N ILE A 228 -13.05 3.82 -28.28
CA ILE A 228 -12.75 5.19 -28.70
C ILE A 228 -14.05 5.68 -29.34
N ASN A 229 -14.80 6.50 -28.61
CA ASN A 229 -15.76 7.38 -29.25
C ASN A 229 -14.97 8.46 -29.98
N SER A 230 -14.81 8.25 -31.28
CA SER A 230 -14.52 9.30 -32.24
C SER A 230 -15.60 10.37 -32.11
N MET A 231 -15.25 11.59 -31.68
CA MET A 231 -16.07 12.77 -31.95
C MET A 231 -15.47 13.52 -33.15
N PRO A 232 -16.27 13.83 -34.18
CA PRO A 232 -15.83 14.68 -35.27
C PRO A 232 -15.79 16.15 -34.83
N MET A 233 -15.03 16.93 -35.60
CA MET A 233 -14.86 18.39 -35.54
C MET A 233 -16.18 19.16 -35.43
#